data_AF-A0A959LRB0-F1
#
_entry.id   AF-A0A959LRB0-F1
#
_cell.length_a   1.000
_cell.length_b   1.000
_cell.length_c   1.000
_cell.angle_alpha   90.00
_cell.angle_beta   90.00
_cell.angle_gamma   90.00
#
_symmetry.space_group_name_H-M   'P 1'
#
loop_
_entity.id
_entity.type
_entity.pdbx_description
1 polymer ?
#
loop_
_entity_poly.entity_id
_entity_poly.type
_entity_poly.pdbx_seq_one_letter_code
_entity_poly.pdbx_strand_id
1 'polypeptide(L)'
;MLVNLQTVFLQAQGNPMYSLLFMVGMIAVMYFFLIRPQAKRAKDQKKFSESIAVGERIVTNGGIHGLIKRANEDGTLQIEVHHGSFLTIERTAISMELTSAHRKKAGVETTDKK
;
A
#
# COMPACT_ATOMS: atom_id res chain seq x y z
N MET A 1 -18.28 -10.96 56.54
CA MET A 1 -17.33 -11.30 55.47
C MET A 1 -17.13 -10.03 54.62
N LEU A 2 -16.27 -9.13 55.06
CA LEU A 2 -15.95 -7.90 54.32
C LEU A 2 -14.70 -8.18 53.50
N VAL A 3 -14.87 -8.46 52.21
CA VAL A 3 -13.75 -8.62 51.28
C VAL A 3 -13.10 -7.25 51.13
N ASN A 4 -11.83 -7.17 51.50
CA ASN A 4 -11.07 -5.93 51.54
C ASN A 4 -10.67 -5.54 50.11
N LEU A 5 -11.08 -4.35 49.66
CA LEU A 5 -10.88 -3.90 48.27
C LEU A 5 -9.39 -3.80 47.89
N GLN A 6 -8.52 -3.60 48.89
CA GLN A 6 -7.06 -3.62 48.74
C GLN A 6 -6.51 -5.00 48.36
N THR A 7 -7.16 -6.11 48.75
CA THR A 7 -6.70 -7.48 48.46
C THR A 7 -7.04 -7.93 47.04
N VAL A 8 -8.15 -7.43 46.48
CA VAL A 8 -8.53 -7.69 45.08
C VAL A 8 -7.57 -7.01 44.11
N PHE A 9 -7.05 -5.82 44.46
CA PHE A 9 -6.08 -5.10 43.63
C PHE A 9 -4.69 -5.75 43.65
N LEU A 10 -4.30 -6.43 44.74
CA LEU A 10 -3.01 -7.11 44.85
C LEU A 10 -2.99 -8.48 44.15
N GLN A 11 -4.13 -9.18 44.05
CA GLN A 11 -4.27 -10.38 43.22
C GLN A 11 -4.40 -10.08 41.71
N ALA A 12 -4.64 -8.82 41.34
CA ALA A 12 -4.56 -8.34 39.96
C ALA A 12 -3.13 -7.95 39.55
N GLN A 13 -2.12 -8.13 40.41
CA GLN A 13 -0.73 -8.16 39.98
C GLN A 13 -0.46 -9.48 39.25
N GLY A 14 -0.89 -9.54 37.99
CA GLY A 14 -0.41 -10.53 37.05
C GLY A 14 1.12 -10.56 37.12
N ASN A 15 1.67 -11.76 37.33
CA ASN A 15 3.10 -11.96 37.58
C ASN A 15 3.94 -11.09 36.59
N PRO A 16 4.84 -10.23 37.08
CA PRO A 16 5.58 -9.26 36.27
C PRO A 16 6.27 -9.87 35.04
N MET A 17 6.65 -11.16 35.11
CA MET A 17 7.19 -11.90 33.97
C MET A 17 6.16 -12.10 32.86
N TYR A 18 4.92 -12.46 33.21
CA TYR A 18 3.83 -12.60 32.24
C TYR A 18 3.42 -11.25 31.64
N SER A 19 3.46 -10.16 32.42
CA SER A 19 3.21 -8.81 31.90
C SER A 19 4.26 -8.39 30.86
N LEU A 20 5.55 -8.63 31.15
CA LEU A 20 6.64 -8.34 30.21
C LEU A 20 6.56 -9.22 28.95
N LEU A 21 6.28 -10.51 29.11
CA LEU A 21 6.12 -11.44 27.99
C LEU A 21 4.93 -11.05 27.10
N PHE A 22 3.81 -10.63 27.69
CA PHE A 22 2.65 -10.16 26.96
C PHE A 22 2.93 -8.85 26.21
N MET A 23 3.65 -7.91 26.84
CA MET A 23 4.04 -6.64 26.21
C MET A 23 4.99 -6.85 25.02
N VAL A 24 6.02 -7.69 25.17
CA VAL A 24 6.93 -8.05 24.08
C VAL A 24 6.19 -8.81 22.98
N GLY A 25 5.30 -9.74 23.34
CA GLY A 25 4.47 -10.48 22.39
C GLY A 25 3.56 -9.57 21.57
N MET A 26 2.91 -8.57 22.19
CA MET A 26 2.07 -7.60 21.49
C MET A 26 2.89 -6.76 20.49
N ILE A 27 4.06 -6.25 20.91
CA ILE A 27 4.95 -5.49 20.02
C ILE A 27 5.41 -6.35 18.84
N ALA A 28 5.76 -7.61 19.10
CA ALA A 28 6.19 -8.55 18.06
C ALA A 28 5.09 -8.83 17.03
N VAL A 29 3.85 -9.04 17.48
CA VAL A 29 2.70 -9.24 16.58
C VAL A 29 2.43 -7.97 15.77
N MET A 30 2.38 -6.80 16.41
CA MET A 30 2.13 -5.53 15.71
C MET A 30 3.23 -5.23 14.67
N TYR A 31 4.50 -5.47 15.02
CA TYR A 31 5.64 -5.34 14.11
C TYR A 31 5.48 -6.26 12.90
N PHE A 32 5.21 -7.54 13.13
CA PHE A 32 5.12 -8.54 12.06
C PHE A 32 3.93 -8.30 11.14
N PHE A 33 2.78 -7.93 11.70
CA PHE A 33 1.55 -7.70 10.94
C PHE A 33 1.49 -6.34 10.24
N LEU A 34 2.25 -5.32 10.63
CA LEU A 34 2.25 -4.03 9.92
C LEU A 34 3.44 -3.89 8.95
N ILE A 35 4.65 -4.23 9.39
CA ILE A 35 5.87 -3.98 8.60
C ILE A 35 6.00 -4.96 7.43
N ARG A 36 5.64 -6.24 7.64
CA ARG A 36 5.68 -7.23 6.57
C ARG A 36 4.72 -6.89 5.40
N PRO A 37 3.43 -6.56 5.63
CA PRO A 37 2.55 -6.19 4.52
C PRO A 37 2.88 -4.82 3.93
N GLN A 38 3.35 -3.84 4.71
CA GLN A 38 3.77 -2.55 4.15
C GLN A 38 4.97 -2.70 3.21
N ALA A 39 6.00 -3.45 3.61
CA ALA A 39 7.17 -3.69 2.78
C ALA A 39 6.79 -4.43 1.48
N LYS A 40 5.81 -5.34 1.53
CA LYS A 40 5.29 -6.01 0.33
C LYS A 40 4.60 -5.01 -0.61
N ARG A 41 3.67 -4.21 -0.09
CA ARG A 41 2.96 -3.17 -0.88
C ARG A 41 3.90 -2.14 -1.51
N ALA A 42 4.93 -1.70 -0.78
CA ALA A 42 5.92 -0.76 -1.31
C ALA A 42 6.75 -1.36 -2.45
N LYS A 43 7.16 -2.64 -2.32
CA LYS A 43 7.87 -3.35 -3.39
C LYS A 43 7.00 -3.54 -4.63
N ASP A 44 5.73 -3.88 -4.45
CA ASP A 44 4.79 -4.08 -5.54
C ASP A 44 4.50 -2.74 -6.27
N GLN A 45 4.33 -1.65 -5.52
CA GLN A 45 4.18 -0.31 -6.08
C GLN A 45 5.41 0.12 -6.89
N LYS A 46 6.63 -0.15 -6.39
CA LYS A 46 7.87 0.17 -7.12
C LYS A 46 7.97 -0.61 -8.43
N LYS A 47 7.71 -1.92 -8.39
CA LYS A 47 7.67 -2.77 -9.60
C LYS A 47 6.62 -2.31 -10.60
N PHE A 48 5.46 -1.90 -10.11
CA PHE A 48 4.40 -1.37 -10.97
C PHE A 48 4.87 -0.09 -11.67
N SER A 49 5.38 0.88 -10.93
CA SER A 49 5.97 2.11 -11.48
C SER A 49 7.07 1.83 -12.54
N GLU A 50 7.87 0.78 -12.37
CA GLU A 50 8.88 0.34 -13.34
C GLU A 50 8.29 -0.33 -14.58
N SER A 51 7.22 -1.13 -14.43
CA SER A 51 6.56 -1.88 -15.51
C SER A 51 5.79 -0.99 -16.49
N ILE A 52 5.54 0.27 -16.13
CA ILE A 52 4.76 1.19 -16.94
C ILE A 52 5.55 1.62 -18.18
N ALA A 53 4.95 1.41 -19.34
CA ALA A 53 5.52 1.69 -20.65
C ALA A 53 4.79 2.82 -21.41
N VAL A 54 5.47 3.37 -22.41
CA VAL A 54 4.88 4.36 -23.33
C VAL A 54 3.74 3.69 -24.11
N GLY A 55 2.60 4.39 -24.23
CA GLY A 55 1.40 3.88 -24.90
C GLY A 55 0.36 3.24 -23.97
N GLU A 56 0.65 3.12 -22.67
CA GLU A 56 -0.32 2.60 -21.71
C GLU A 56 -1.27 3.69 -21.20
N ARG A 57 -2.54 3.32 -20.97
CA ARG A 57 -3.48 4.14 -20.19
C ARG A 57 -3.27 3.90 -18.72
N ILE A 58 -3.14 4.98 -17.97
CA ILE A 58 -2.90 4.97 -16.53
C ILE A 58 -3.92 5.85 -15.80
N VAL A 59 -4.00 5.65 -14.49
CA VAL A 59 -4.74 6.51 -13.58
C VAL A 59 -3.78 7.00 -12.49
N THR A 60 -3.71 8.32 -12.31
CA THR A 60 -2.91 8.92 -11.24
C THR A 60 -3.59 8.75 -9.88
N ASN A 61 -2.84 8.97 -8.80
CA ASN A 61 -3.39 8.94 -7.43
C ASN A 61 -4.52 9.98 -7.22
N GLY A 62 -4.56 11.04 -8.03
CA GLY A 62 -5.63 12.06 -8.03
C GLY A 62 -6.85 11.70 -8.88
N GLY A 63 -6.90 10.50 -9.49
CA GLY A 63 -8.00 10.08 -10.36
C GLY A 63 -7.94 10.64 -11.78
N ILE A 64 -6.78 11.17 -12.21
CA ILE A 64 -6.62 11.67 -13.59
C ILE A 64 -6.33 10.48 -14.50
N HIS A 65 -7.12 10.36 -15.56
CA HIS A 65 -6.94 9.35 -16.60
C HIS A 65 -6.13 9.93 -17.75
N GLY A 66 -5.12 9.22 -18.22
CA GLY A 66 -4.29 9.68 -19.33
C GLY A 66 -3.53 8.57 -20.02
N LEU A 67 -2.99 8.88 -21.21
CA LEU A 67 -2.13 8.00 -22.00
C LEU A 67 -0.68 8.46 -21.87
N ILE A 68 0.25 7.54 -21.60
CA ILE A 68 1.67 7.88 -21.56
C ILE A 68 2.19 8.09 -22.97
N LYS A 69 2.73 9.29 -23.23
CA LYS A 69 3.33 9.65 -24.52
C LYS A 69 4.84 9.57 -24.50
N ARG A 70 5.45 9.95 -23.37
CA ARG A 70 6.91 9.88 -23.19
C ARG A 70 7.24 9.51 -21.76
N ALA A 71 8.35 8.78 -21.62
CA ALA A 71 9.01 8.55 -20.34
C ALA A 71 10.35 9.26 -20.38
N ASN A 72 10.63 10.09 -19.38
CA ASN A 72 11.91 10.77 -19.23
C ASN A 72 12.82 9.94 -18.31
N GLU A 73 14.13 10.08 -18.49
CA GLU A 73 15.14 9.34 -17.71
C GLU A 73 15.20 9.82 -16.25
N ASP A 74 14.75 11.04 -15.98
CA ASP A 74 14.70 11.66 -14.64
C ASP A 74 13.61 11.06 -13.72
N GLY A 75 12.88 10.03 -14.17
CA GLY A 75 11.79 9.40 -13.41
C GLY A 75 10.42 10.06 -13.59
N THR A 76 10.31 11.04 -14.49
CA THR A 76 9.04 11.69 -14.84
C THR A 76 8.42 11.09 -16.10
N LEU A 77 7.10 11.19 -16.21
CA LEU A 77 6.30 10.70 -17.34
C LEU A 77 5.45 11.84 -17.89
N GLN A 78 5.42 11.97 -19.21
CA GLN A 78 4.54 12.90 -19.90
C GLN A 78 3.28 12.15 -20.35
N ILE A 79 2.14 12.55 -19.79
CA ILE A 79 0.84 11.96 -20.07
C ILE A 79 -0.04 12.93 -20.85
N GLU A 80 -0.77 12.40 -21.82
CA GLU A 80 -1.84 13.13 -22.51
C GLU A 80 -3.17 12.84 -21.81
N VAL A 81 -3.79 13.88 -21.25
CA VAL A 81 -5.08 13.79 -20.54
C VAL A 81 -6.25 14.14 -21.47
N HIS A 82 -6.02 15.07 -22.39
CA HIS A 82 -6.96 15.53 -23.41
C HIS A 82 -6.17 15.95 -24.66
N HIS A 83 -6.82 16.05 -25.82
CA HIS A 83 -6.19 16.46 -27.07
C HIS A 83 -5.34 17.73 -26.90
N GLY A 84 -4.02 17.58 -27.03
CA GLY A 84 -3.05 18.68 -26.91
C GLY A 84 -2.70 19.12 -25.48
N SER A 85 -3.27 18.47 -24.46
CA SER A 85 -2.98 18.72 -23.04
C SER A 85 -2.02 17.67 -22.50
N PHE A 86 -0.75 18.05 -22.36
CA PHE A 86 0.31 17.21 -21.81
C PHE A 86 0.60 17.63 -20.37
N LEU A 87 0.65 16.65 -19.47
CA LEU A 87 1.04 16.86 -18.07
C LEU A 87 2.26 16.00 -17.76
N THR A 88 3.25 16.61 -17.11
CA THR A 88 4.39 15.87 -16.58
C THR A 88 4.08 15.48 -15.14
N ILE A 89 4.15 14.19 -14.84
CA ILE A 89 3.94 13.65 -13.50
C ILE A 89 5.10 12.75 -13.10
N GLU A 90 5.31 12.63 -11.80
CA GLU A 90 6.23 11.65 -11.25
C GLU A 90 5.74 10.22 -11.49
N ARG A 91 6.65 9.30 -11.80
CA ARG A 91 6.34 7.88 -11.98
C ARG A 91 5.82 7.22 -10.69
N THR A 92 6.09 7.81 -9.53
CA THR A 92 5.55 7.43 -8.22
C THR A 92 4.11 7.89 -7.98
N ALA A 93 3.62 8.87 -8.75
CA ALA A 93 2.27 9.41 -8.62
C ALA A 93 1.18 8.56 -9.31
N ILE A 94 1.57 7.42 -9.92
CA ILE A 94 0.65 6.53 -10.62
C ILE A 94 0.10 5.49 -9.65
N SER A 95 -1.22 5.37 -9.62
CA SER A 95 -1.90 4.40 -8.77
C SER A 95 -1.91 3.02 -9.44
N MET A 96 -1.30 2.03 -8.78
CA MET A 96 -1.36 0.64 -9.21
C MET A 96 -2.79 0.11 -9.19
N GLU A 97 -3.53 0.38 -8.13
CA GLU A 97 -4.89 -0.13 -7.93
C GLU A 97 -5.86 0.48 -8.93
N LEU A 98 -5.86 1.80 -9.10
CA LEU A 98 -6.78 2.48 -10.01
C LEU A 98 -6.45 2.15 -11.47
N THR A 99 -5.16 2.06 -11.83
CA THR A 99 -4.76 1.66 -13.18
C THR A 99 -5.15 0.21 -13.47
N SER A 100 -4.95 -0.71 -12.52
CA SER A 100 -5.35 -2.11 -12.66
C SER A 100 -6.88 -2.27 -12.74
N ALA A 101 -7.63 -1.50 -11.94
CA ALA A 101 -9.08 -1.46 -12.01
C ALA A 101 -9.57 -0.92 -13.37
N HIS A 102 -8.89 0.07 -13.93
CA HIS A 102 -9.22 0.61 -15.25
C HIS A 102 -8.91 -0.38 -16.38
N ARG A 103 -7.81 -1.13 -16.28
CA ARG A 103 -7.50 -2.24 -17.21
C ARG A 103 -8.55 -3.35 -17.14
N LYS A 104 -8.98 -3.70 -15.93
CA LYS A 104 -10.04 -4.70 -15.71
C LYS A 104 -11.40 -4.26 -16.28
N LYS A 105 -11.75 -2.98 -16.16
CA LYS A 105 -12.99 -2.42 -16.75
C LYS A 105 -12.93 -2.27 -18.26
N ALA A 106 -11.75 -2.06 -18.84
CA ALA A 106 -11.55 -1.88 -20.28
C ALA A 106 -11.48 -3.19 -21.08
N GLY A 107 -11.73 -4.35 -20.46
CA GLY A 107 -11.88 -5.62 -21.18
C GLY A 107 -10.57 -6.31 -21.60
N VAL A 108 -9.49 -6.18 -20.82
CA VAL A 108 -8.32 -7.07 -20.97
C VAL A 108 -8.40 -8.15 -19.89
N GLU A 109 -9.09 -9.23 -20.22
CA GLU A 109 -8.82 -10.55 -19.63
C GLU A 109 -7.38 -10.92 -19.99
N THR A 110 -6.41 -10.53 -19.16
CA THR A 110 -5.15 -11.26 -19.14
C THR A 110 -5.45 -12.60 -18.50
N THR A 111 -5.62 -13.59 -19.37
CA THR A 111 -5.29 -14.99 -19.11
C THR A 111 -4.15 -15.08 -18.09
N ASP A 112 -4.49 -15.43 -16.86
CA ASP A 112 -3.66 -16.31 -16.06
C ASP A 112 -4.58 -17.44 -15.61
N LYS A 113 -4.67 -18.41 -16.51
CA LYS A 113 -5.31 -19.69 -16.31
C LYS A 113 -4.36 -20.51 -15.42
N LYS A 114 -4.93 -20.99 -14.31
CA LYS A 114 -4.60 -22.21 -13.58
C LYS A 114 -3.70 -22.10 -12.35
#